data_AF-A0A661YY39-F1
#
_entry.id   AF-A0A661YY39-F1
#
_cell.length_a   1.000
_cell.length_b   1.000
_cell.length_c   1.000
_cell.angle_alpha   90.00
_cell.angle_beta   90.00
_cell.angle_gamma   90.00
#
_symmetry.space_group_name_H-M   'P 1'
#
loop_
_entity.id
_entity.type
_entity.pdbx_description
1 polymer ?
#
loop_
_entity_poly.entity_id
_entity_poly.type
_entity_poly.pdbx_seq_one_letter_code
_entity_poly.pdbx_strand_id
1 'polypeptide(L)'
;MQKYLTQHDLKAFTILLPRNFKVNNQSYNLLEKDFSIRAENVFVNHFAKFIIANDVENLPVFNFLSVFYNVKLVEESDAILKFNLVLNDSLNKTMWLRLKHTVFNQYNALIGFSDVLTEVEVLDDDDKLLIQRINKNAREMFKNTKLLMEFEQIKDFNFELKSRSVSPQEYVLSYLRHMPDIFESIALKYNPLDFENITLNIDNECFKTSLDLLFYSLKEIIDLSKINLELELKDYCILRLDYNSDTFNDNEFIYELQLINDFYQGGIDLKHLSSRMFYLIYTRLIVEKLGGEFTITIDKLSNYRLLVEWIFPFIEEKNISDSKLEADQSVDKNEKKTLAIENKIKYPLELRREIAHHFSVIDGVFVLDDWKAFANRLDILIVKYNPAEVKELKQIVENIYIAVKGFDITALQLIMNKIRQISKME
;
A
#
# COMPACT_ATOMS: atom_id res chain seq x y z
N MET A 1 10.42 -21.86 10.18
CA MET A 1 10.46 -22.04 8.71
C MET A 1 9.50 -23.14 8.25
N GLN A 2 9.49 -24.33 8.85
CA GLN A 2 8.65 -25.47 8.43
C GLN A 2 7.14 -25.17 8.38
N LYS A 3 6.61 -24.38 9.32
CA LYS A 3 5.21 -23.88 9.28
C LYS A 3 4.90 -23.13 7.97
N TYR A 4 5.81 -22.25 7.55
CA TYR A 4 5.71 -21.43 6.33
C TYR A 4 6.03 -22.20 5.03
N LEU A 5 6.29 -23.51 5.09
CA LEU A 5 6.60 -24.36 3.93
C LEU A 5 5.51 -25.41 3.66
N THR A 6 4.44 -25.39 4.46
CA THR A 6 3.27 -26.25 4.29
C THR A 6 2.28 -25.57 3.35
N GLN A 7 1.79 -26.29 2.33
CA GLN A 7 0.78 -25.74 1.42
C GLN A 7 -0.51 -25.46 2.20
N HIS A 8 -1.05 -24.26 2.00
CA HIS A 8 -2.28 -23.81 2.63
C HIS A 8 -3.24 -23.24 1.59
N ASP A 9 -4.54 -23.36 1.84
CA ASP A 9 -5.57 -22.66 1.06
C ASP A 9 -5.36 -21.16 1.15
N LEU A 10 -5.05 -20.50 0.04
CA LEU A 10 -4.82 -19.07 0.00
C LEU A 10 -6.16 -18.34 0.01
N LYS A 11 -6.74 -18.19 1.19
CA LYS A 11 -7.96 -17.41 1.39
C LYS A 11 -7.64 -15.93 1.20
N ALA A 12 -8.16 -15.34 0.12
CA ALA A 12 -7.93 -13.97 -0.26
C ALA A 12 -8.97 -12.99 0.33
N PHE A 13 -10.19 -13.45 0.62
CA PHE A 13 -11.20 -12.59 1.24
C PHE A 13 -12.11 -13.36 2.20
N THR A 14 -12.55 -12.67 3.24
CA THR A 14 -13.80 -13.02 3.96
C THR A 14 -14.80 -11.93 3.63
N ILE A 15 -15.96 -12.29 3.12
CA ILE A 15 -17.04 -11.35 2.85
C ILE A 15 -18.20 -11.68 3.76
N LEU A 16 -18.69 -10.65 4.46
CA LEU A 16 -19.89 -10.72 5.26
C LEU A 16 -20.99 -9.97 4.51
N LEU A 17 -22.01 -10.69 4.08
CA LEU A 17 -23.21 -10.10 3.51
C LEU A 17 -24.34 -10.18 4.55
N PRO A 18 -25.06 -9.09 4.85
CA PRO A 18 -26.26 -9.18 5.68
C PRO A 18 -27.28 -10.10 4.99
N ARG A 19 -27.96 -10.99 5.74
CA ARG A 19 -28.93 -11.95 5.17
C ARG A 19 -30.14 -11.26 4.51
N ASN A 20 -30.35 -9.99 4.85
CA ASN A 20 -31.32 -9.11 4.20
C ASN A 20 -30.93 -8.79 2.74
N PHE A 21 -29.82 -9.31 2.22
CA PHE A 21 -29.42 -9.23 0.81
C PHE A 21 -30.15 -10.33 0.04
N LYS A 22 -31.27 -10.01 -0.62
CA LYS A 22 -32.15 -11.04 -1.21
C LYS A 22 -31.58 -11.63 -2.51
N VAL A 23 -31.26 -12.92 -2.46
CA VAL A 23 -31.12 -13.84 -3.60
C VAL A 23 -32.48 -14.54 -3.80
N ASN A 24 -32.92 -14.72 -5.04
CA ASN A 24 -34.22 -15.33 -5.39
C ASN A 24 -35.50 -14.53 -5.00
N ASN A 25 -35.70 -13.40 -5.69
CA ASN A 25 -37.02 -12.81 -6.03
C ASN A 25 -37.81 -11.95 -5.02
N GLN A 26 -37.19 -11.22 -4.09
CA GLN A 26 -37.80 -9.98 -3.58
C GLN A 26 -36.74 -8.89 -3.30
N SER A 27 -37.17 -7.62 -3.24
CA SER A 27 -36.33 -6.41 -3.43
C SER A 27 -35.42 -6.01 -2.27
N TYR A 28 -34.27 -5.38 -2.61
CA TYR A 28 -33.64 -4.31 -1.82
C TYR A 28 -33.01 -3.23 -2.72
N ASN A 29 -33.18 -1.97 -2.31
CA ASN A 29 -32.55 -0.80 -2.92
C ASN A 29 -31.03 -0.88 -2.73
N LEU A 30 -30.29 -1.07 -3.82
CA LEU A 30 -28.92 -0.58 -3.89
C LEU A 30 -29.01 0.93 -3.62
N LEU A 31 -28.35 1.42 -2.57
CA LEU A 31 -28.10 2.85 -2.42
C LEU A 31 -27.16 3.24 -3.57
N GLU A 32 -27.75 3.53 -4.72
CA GLU A 32 -27.10 3.79 -6.02
C GLU A 32 -26.11 4.95 -6.02
N LYS A 33 -25.93 5.67 -4.90
CA LYS A 33 -25.14 6.91 -4.86
C LYS A 33 -24.10 7.03 -3.75
N ASP A 34 -24.14 6.22 -2.68
CA ASP A 34 -23.25 6.44 -1.52
C ASP A 34 -22.28 5.28 -1.22
N PHE A 35 -22.34 4.16 -1.95
CA PHE A 35 -21.46 3.01 -1.69
C PHE A 35 -20.16 2.97 -2.51
N SER A 36 -19.88 3.94 -3.37
CA SER A 36 -18.61 4.05 -4.12
C SER A 36 -17.43 4.58 -3.29
N ILE A 37 -17.66 4.96 -2.03
CA ILE A 37 -16.74 5.77 -1.22
C ILE A 37 -15.57 4.95 -0.63
N ARG A 38 -15.66 3.62 -0.58
CA ARG A 38 -14.56 2.75 -0.09
C ARG A 38 -14.33 1.61 -1.06
N ALA A 39 -13.07 1.33 -1.35
CA ALA A 39 -12.65 0.30 -2.29
C ALA A 39 -13.13 -1.11 -1.86
N GLU A 40 -13.24 -1.34 -0.55
CA GLU A 40 -13.89 -2.50 0.07
C GLU A 40 -15.35 -2.67 -0.38
N ASN A 41 -16.11 -1.57 -0.49
CA ASN A 41 -17.51 -1.61 -0.90
C ASN A 41 -17.68 -1.93 -2.39
N VAL A 42 -16.73 -1.53 -3.25
CA VAL A 42 -16.74 -1.87 -4.69
C VAL A 42 -16.59 -3.37 -4.88
N PHE A 43 -15.65 -3.97 -4.14
CA PHE A 43 -15.44 -5.42 -4.12
C PHE A 43 -16.66 -6.16 -3.55
N VAL A 44 -17.17 -5.72 -2.39
CA VAL A 44 -18.36 -6.30 -1.76
C VAL A 44 -19.56 -6.21 -2.69
N ASN A 45 -19.78 -5.09 -3.39
CA ASN A 45 -20.87 -4.92 -4.35
C ASN A 45 -20.76 -5.85 -5.56
N HIS A 46 -19.56 -6.03 -6.11
CA HIS A 46 -19.33 -6.99 -7.20
C HIS A 46 -19.63 -8.42 -6.75
N PHE A 47 -19.14 -8.79 -5.57
CA PHE A 47 -19.40 -10.10 -5.00
C PHE A 47 -20.89 -10.32 -4.70
N ALA A 48 -21.57 -9.31 -4.17
CA ALA A 48 -23.00 -9.32 -3.94
C ALA A 48 -23.79 -9.59 -5.24
N LYS A 49 -23.45 -8.89 -6.33
CA LYS A 49 -24.07 -9.13 -7.65
C LYS A 49 -23.82 -10.55 -8.15
N PHE A 50 -22.62 -11.08 -7.93
CA PHE A 50 -22.28 -12.46 -8.27
C PHE A 50 -23.12 -13.47 -7.48
N ILE A 51 -23.26 -13.28 -6.16
CA ILE A 51 -24.10 -14.14 -5.32
C ILE A 51 -25.58 -14.05 -5.72
N ILE A 52 -26.08 -12.88 -6.13
CA ILE A 52 -27.45 -12.74 -6.65
C ILE A 52 -27.65 -13.52 -7.96
N ALA A 53 -26.65 -13.50 -8.83
CA ALA A 53 -26.73 -14.10 -10.16
C ALA A 53 -26.58 -15.63 -10.16
N ASN A 54 -26.18 -16.23 -9.04
CA ASN A 54 -25.83 -17.65 -8.94
C ASN A 54 -26.50 -18.31 -7.75
N ASP A 55 -26.71 -19.62 -7.83
CA ASP A 55 -27.22 -20.41 -6.72
C ASP A 55 -26.13 -20.61 -5.65
N VAL A 56 -26.44 -20.30 -4.39
CA VAL A 56 -25.49 -20.34 -3.26
C VAL A 56 -25.02 -21.77 -2.98
N GLU A 57 -25.83 -22.77 -3.30
CA GLU A 57 -25.47 -24.19 -3.13
C GLU A 57 -24.46 -24.68 -4.18
N ASN A 58 -24.39 -24.00 -5.34
CA ASN A 58 -23.51 -24.37 -6.46
C ASN A 58 -22.86 -23.13 -7.09
N LEU A 59 -22.10 -22.39 -6.28
CA LEU A 59 -21.43 -21.18 -6.75
C LEU A 59 -20.30 -21.55 -7.73
N PRO A 60 -20.29 -20.98 -8.95
CA PRO A 60 -19.14 -21.10 -9.83
C PRO A 60 -17.93 -20.35 -9.23
N VAL A 61 -16.80 -20.43 -9.91
CA VAL A 61 -15.61 -19.65 -9.53
C VAL A 61 -15.94 -18.17 -9.67
N PHE A 62 -15.82 -17.41 -8.57
CA PHE A 62 -15.98 -15.96 -8.61
C PHE A 62 -14.75 -15.35 -9.27
N ASN A 63 -14.98 -14.64 -10.35
CA ASN A 63 -13.96 -13.83 -11.00
C ASN A 63 -14.08 -12.39 -10.49
N PHE A 64 -13.04 -11.91 -9.81
CA PHE A 64 -12.88 -10.49 -9.54
C PHE A 64 -11.70 -9.95 -10.33
N LEU A 65 -11.96 -9.02 -11.24
CA LEU A 65 -10.97 -8.32 -12.05
C LEU A 65 -9.85 -9.23 -12.60
N SER A 66 -10.19 -10.47 -12.99
CA SER A 66 -9.32 -11.55 -13.53
C SER A 66 -8.57 -12.46 -12.54
N VAL A 67 -8.94 -12.51 -11.26
CA VAL A 67 -8.51 -13.59 -10.35
C VAL A 67 -9.68 -14.51 -10.02
N PHE A 68 -9.40 -15.81 -10.11
CA PHE A 68 -10.37 -16.88 -9.88
C PHE A 68 -10.39 -17.32 -8.41
N TYR A 69 -11.54 -17.11 -7.77
CA TYR A 69 -11.78 -17.48 -6.39
C TYR A 69 -12.82 -18.60 -6.28
N ASN A 70 -12.45 -19.67 -5.60
CA ASN A 70 -13.38 -20.65 -5.06
C ASN A 70 -14.14 -19.99 -3.90
N VAL A 71 -15.45 -19.84 -4.05
CA VAL A 71 -16.31 -19.26 -3.02
C VAL A 71 -16.79 -20.37 -2.09
N LYS A 72 -16.44 -20.28 -0.81
CA LYS A 72 -16.86 -21.22 0.23
C LYS A 72 -17.78 -20.49 1.21
N LEU A 73 -19.05 -20.88 1.30
CA LEU A 73 -19.91 -20.44 2.41
C LEU A 73 -19.40 -21.09 3.70
N VAL A 74 -19.12 -20.27 4.71
CA VAL A 74 -18.45 -20.68 5.96
C VAL A 74 -19.42 -20.69 7.12
N GLU A 75 -20.33 -19.72 7.12
CA GLU A 75 -21.26 -19.50 8.21
C GLU A 75 -22.53 -18.89 7.61
N GLU A 76 -23.66 -19.48 7.97
CA GLU A 76 -24.99 -18.96 7.68
C GLU A 76 -25.72 -18.78 9.01
N SER A 77 -26.14 -17.54 9.29
CA SER A 77 -26.94 -17.17 10.44
C SER A 77 -28.13 -16.32 10.00
N ASP A 78 -29.10 -16.11 10.87
CA ASP A 78 -30.27 -15.25 10.60
C ASP A 78 -29.92 -13.81 10.23
N ALA A 79 -28.73 -13.32 10.60
CA ALA A 79 -28.30 -11.96 10.31
C ALA A 79 -27.27 -11.86 9.17
N ILE A 80 -26.42 -12.87 8.97
CA ILE A 80 -25.20 -12.74 8.15
C ILE A 80 -24.93 -14.05 7.37
N LEU A 81 -24.55 -13.88 6.11
CA LEU A 81 -23.87 -14.88 5.29
C LEU A 81 -22.38 -14.57 5.23
N LYS A 82 -21.54 -15.54 5.57
CA LYS A 82 -20.08 -15.41 5.56
C LYS A 82 -19.46 -16.29 4.49
N PHE A 83 -18.79 -15.65 3.54
CA PHE A 83 -18.10 -16.33 2.45
C PHE A 83 -16.60 -16.17 2.61
N ASN A 84 -15.86 -17.27 2.44
CA ASN A 84 -14.44 -17.23 2.18
C ASN A 84 -14.22 -17.33 0.68
N LEU A 85 -13.44 -16.40 0.13
CA LEU A 85 -12.94 -16.48 -1.22
C LEU A 85 -11.52 -17.01 -1.14
N VAL A 86 -11.34 -18.22 -1.65
CA VAL A 86 -10.05 -18.90 -1.68
C VAL A 86 -9.55 -18.88 -3.10
N LEU A 87 -8.30 -18.50 -3.31
CA LEU A 87 -7.68 -18.60 -4.63
C LEU A 87 -7.88 -20.03 -5.15
N ASN A 88 -8.27 -20.18 -6.41
CA ASN A 88 -8.53 -21.49 -7.00
C ASN A 88 -7.40 -22.48 -6.69
N ASP A 89 -7.75 -23.71 -6.28
CA ASP A 89 -6.82 -24.71 -5.77
C ASP A 89 -5.65 -25.01 -6.73
N SER A 90 -5.90 -24.99 -8.05
CA SER A 90 -4.87 -25.17 -9.07
C SER A 90 -3.88 -24.00 -9.08
N LEU A 91 -4.39 -22.77 -9.04
CA LEU A 91 -3.59 -21.54 -8.99
C LEU A 91 -2.76 -21.49 -7.71
N ASN A 92 -3.39 -21.83 -6.58
CA ASN A 92 -2.78 -21.79 -5.27
C ASN A 92 -1.62 -22.81 -5.17
N LYS A 93 -1.86 -24.04 -5.61
CA LYS A 93 -0.82 -25.09 -5.66
C LYS A 93 0.37 -24.66 -6.52
N THR A 94 0.09 -24.09 -7.68
CA THR A 94 1.10 -23.65 -8.63
C THR A 94 1.96 -22.52 -8.06
N MET A 95 1.34 -21.48 -7.50
CA MET A 95 2.04 -20.38 -6.83
C MET A 95 2.89 -20.88 -5.66
N TRP A 96 2.32 -21.74 -4.83
CA TRP A 96 3.00 -22.28 -3.65
C TRP A 96 4.23 -23.11 -3.99
N LEU A 97 4.10 -24.06 -4.92
CA LEU A 97 5.20 -24.90 -5.36
C LEU A 97 6.36 -24.06 -5.88
N ARG A 98 6.07 -23.02 -6.67
CA ARG A 98 7.10 -22.19 -7.25
C ARG A 98 7.81 -21.30 -6.22
N LEU A 99 7.09 -20.64 -5.30
CA LEU A 99 7.72 -19.90 -4.21
C LEU A 99 8.61 -20.79 -3.35
N LYS A 100 8.13 -21.99 -3.03
CA LYS A 100 8.90 -23.01 -2.32
C LYS A 100 10.20 -23.34 -3.07
N HIS A 101 10.13 -23.62 -4.37
CA HIS A 101 11.31 -23.87 -5.20
C HIS A 101 12.30 -22.70 -5.20
N THR A 102 11.83 -21.46 -5.33
CA THR A 102 12.69 -20.27 -5.32
C THR A 102 13.46 -20.14 -4.01
N VAL A 103 12.80 -20.31 -2.87
CA VAL A 103 13.44 -20.25 -1.55
C VAL A 103 14.44 -21.39 -1.37
N PHE A 104 14.09 -22.62 -1.76
CA PHE A 104 15.02 -23.75 -1.66
C PHE A 104 16.25 -23.59 -2.55
N ASN A 105 16.09 -23.06 -3.76
CA ASN A 105 17.22 -22.82 -4.65
C ASN A 105 18.21 -21.80 -4.04
N GLN A 106 17.69 -20.72 -3.44
CA GLN A 106 18.53 -19.72 -2.78
C GLN A 106 19.18 -20.25 -1.50
N TYR A 107 18.44 -21.02 -0.72
CA TYR A 107 18.97 -21.69 0.47
C TYR A 107 20.08 -22.68 0.13
N ASN A 108 19.89 -23.50 -0.90
CA ASN A 108 20.91 -24.44 -1.39
C ASN A 108 22.15 -23.70 -1.90
N ALA A 109 21.98 -22.57 -2.59
CA ALA A 109 23.10 -21.74 -3.03
C ALA A 109 23.88 -21.16 -1.83
N LEU A 110 23.19 -20.73 -0.77
CA LEU A 110 23.82 -20.23 0.45
C LEU A 110 24.61 -21.31 1.17
N ILE A 111 24.06 -22.53 1.30
CA ILE A 111 24.78 -23.67 1.86
C ILE A 111 26.03 -23.96 1.02
N GLY A 112 25.88 -24.13 -0.30
CA GLY A 112 27.00 -24.48 -1.16
C GLY A 112 28.13 -23.44 -1.13
N PHE A 113 27.81 -22.15 -1.04
CA PHE A 113 28.84 -21.11 -0.89
C PHE A 113 29.41 -21.02 0.53
N SER A 114 28.61 -21.30 1.56
CA SER A 114 29.09 -21.35 2.95
C SER A 114 30.07 -22.50 3.14
N ASP A 115 29.79 -23.67 2.56
CA ASP A 115 30.65 -24.85 2.61
C ASP A 115 32.00 -24.54 1.95
N VAL A 116 32.00 -23.91 0.77
CA VAL A 116 33.23 -23.44 0.11
C VAL A 116 34.02 -22.47 0.98
N LEU A 117 33.36 -21.48 1.63
CA LEU A 117 34.06 -20.52 2.50
C LEU A 117 34.65 -21.16 3.76
N THR A 118 34.09 -22.26 4.27
CA THR A 118 34.69 -22.96 5.42
C THR A 118 36.00 -23.68 5.09
N GLU A 119 36.28 -23.90 3.80
CA GLU A 119 37.47 -24.57 3.31
C GLU A 119 38.58 -23.58 2.90
N VAL A 120 38.31 -22.27 2.95
CA VAL A 120 39.26 -21.21 2.55
C VAL A 120 40.07 -20.72 3.75
N GLU A 121 41.40 -20.86 3.67
CA GLU A 121 42.33 -20.41 4.72
C GLU A 121 42.76 -18.93 4.59
N VAL A 122 42.73 -18.35 3.38
CA VAL A 122 43.15 -16.96 3.11
C VAL A 122 42.20 -16.33 2.11
N LEU A 123 41.63 -15.18 2.44
CA LEU A 123 40.67 -14.46 1.59
C LEU A 123 41.37 -13.70 0.46
N ASP A 124 41.27 -14.20 -0.76
CA ASP A 124 41.65 -13.50 -1.99
C ASP A 124 40.49 -12.69 -2.60
N ASP A 125 40.70 -12.14 -3.81
CA ASP A 125 39.66 -11.34 -4.48
C ASP A 125 38.49 -12.21 -5.02
N ASP A 126 38.72 -13.49 -5.31
CA ASP A 126 37.66 -14.44 -5.68
C ASP A 126 36.80 -14.79 -4.45
N ASP A 127 37.41 -14.86 -3.27
CA ASP A 127 36.69 -15.05 -2.01
C ASP A 127 35.80 -13.86 -1.64
N LYS A 128 36.26 -12.63 -1.93
CA LYS A 128 35.42 -11.43 -1.79
C LYS A 128 34.21 -11.49 -2.72
N LEU A 129 34.37 -11.98 -3.95
CA LEU A 129 33.28 -12.16 -4.90
C LEU A 129 32.29 -13.24 -4.41
N LEU A 130 32.80 -14.33 -3.84
CA LEU A 130 32.00 -15.38 -3.18
C LEU A 130 31.19 -14.83 -2.00
N ILE A 131 31.81 -14.05 -1.10
CA ILE A 131 31.13 -13.39 0.03
C ILE A 131 30.05 -12.42 -0.47
N GLN A 132 30.30 -11.67 -1.55
CA GLN A 132 29.30 -10.81 -2.17
C GLN A 132 28.11 -11.61 -2.74
N ARG A 133 28.36 -12.77 -3.36
CA ARG A 133 27.31 -13.68 -3.86
C ARG A 133 26.48 -14.26 -2.72
N ILE A 134 27.10 -14.66 -1.61
CA ILE A 134 26.38 -15.10 -0.39
C ILE A 134 25.49 -13.99 0.12
N ASN A 135 26.03 -12.79 0.31
CA ASN A 135 25.25 -11.66 0.80
C ASN A 135 24.08 -11.31 -0.13
N LYS A 136 24.28 -11.36 -1.45
CA LYS A 136 23.19 -11.17 -2.43
C LYS A 136 22.11 -12.23 -2.26
N ASN A 137 22.46 -13.51 -2.25
CA ASN A 137 21.51 -14.61 -2.11
C ASN A 137 20.79 -14.60 -0.76
N ALA A 138 21.46 -14.21 0.33
CA ALA A 138 20.86 -14.10 1.66
C ALA A 138 19.79 -12.99 1.69
N ARG A 139 20.07 -11.85 1.05
CA ARG A 139 19.10 -10.76 0.91
C ARG A 139 17.90 -11.17 0.06
N GLU A 140 18.13 -11.88 -1.04
CA GLU A 140 17.02 -12.42 -1.86
C GLU A 140 16.18 -13.44 -1.08
N MET A 141 16.82 -14.36 -0.35
CA MET A 141 16.14 -15.36 0.47
C MET A 141 15.29 -14.70 1.56
N PHE A 142 15.82 -13.67 2.22
CA PHE A 142 15.07 -12.89 3.20
C PHE A 142 13.83 -12.23 2.58
N LYS A 143 13.96 -11.61 1.41
CA LYS A 143 12.82 -11.00 0.70
C LYS A 143 11.76 -12.02 0.30
N ASN A 144 12.17 -13.14 -0.28
CA ASN A 144 11.24 -14.20 -0.68
C ASN A 144 10.57 -14.88 0.53
N THR A 145 11.28 -14.98 1.65
CA THR A 145 10.70 -15.47 2.91
C THR A 145 9.72 -14.45 3.49
N LYS A 146 10.05 -13.16 3.46
CA LYS A 146 9.13 -12.09 3.84
C LYS A 146 7.87 -12.11 2.97
N LEU A 147 8.03 -12.28 1.66
CA LEU A 147 6.93 -12.46 0.72
C LEU A 147 6.05 -13.66 1.10
N LEU A 148 6.64 -14.83 1.38
CA LEU A 148 5.91 -16.00 1.87
C LEU A 148 5.15 -15.73 3.17
N MET A 149 5.78 -15.03 4.10
CA MET A 149 5.13 -14.62 5.36
C MET A 149 3.95 -13.71 5.06
N GLU A 150 4.11 -12.71 4.20
CA GLU A 150 3.02 -11.80 3.84
C GLU A 150 1.89 -12.48 3.03
N PHE A 151 2.19 -13.49 2.23
CA PHE A 151 1.17 -14.36 1.62
C PHE A 151 0.43 -15.22 2.67
N GLU A 152 1.12 -15.71 3.71
CA GLU A 152 0.45 -16.35 4.85
C GLU A 152 -0.37 -15.32 5.63
N GLN A 153 0.06 -14.06 5.68
CA GLN A 153 -0.71 -12.98 6.28
C GLN A 153 -2.02 -12.70 5.51
N ILE A 154 -1.96 -12.78 4.18
CA ILE A 154 -3.15 -12.74 3.30
C ILE A 154 -4.10 -13.92 3.63
N LYS A 155 -3.58 -15.13 3.84
CA LYS A 155 -4.38 -16.35 4.10
C LYS A 155 -5.45 -16.18 5.18
N ASP A 156 -5.15 -15.49 6.27
CA ASP A 156 -6.11 -15.34 7.38
C ASP A 156 -6.80 -13.98 7.38
N PHE A 157 -6.41 -13.06 6.49
CA PHE A 157 -6.88 -11.68 6.43
C PHE A 157 -7.03 -10.97 7.77
N ASN A 158 -6.13 -11.28 8.71
CA ASN A 158 -6.16 -10.71 10.05
C ASN A 158 -5.27 -9.46 10.17
N PHE A 159 -4.90 -8.86 9.04
CA PHE A 159 -4.28 -7.53 8.98
C PHE A 159 -5.41 -6.54 8.80
N GLU A 160 -5.72 -5.82 9.87
CA GLU A 160 -6.60 -4.66 9.80
C GLU A 160 -6.01 -3.68 8.79
N LEU A 161 -6.68 -3.49 7.64
CA LEU A 161 -6.35 -2.38 6.75
C LEU A 161 -6.50 -1.09 7.54
N LYS A 162 -5.41 -0.33 7.66
CA LYS A 162 -5.42 0.96 8.31
C LYS A 162 -5.67 2.03 7.28
N SER A 163 -6.82 1.92 6.62
CA SER A 163 -7.24 2.84 5.56
C SER A 163 -7.31 4.26 6.12
N ARG A 164 -6.67 5.18 5.41
CA ARG A 164 -6.65 6.61 5.73
C ARG A 164 -6.99 7.40 4.48
N SER A 165 -7.62 8.55 4.67
CA SER A 165 -7.84 9.51 3.59
C SER A 165 -6.51 10.14 3.20
N VAL A 166 -6.18 10.08 1.92
CA VAL A 166 -4.91 10.57 1.39
C VAL A 166 -5.13 11.26 0.06
N SER A 167 -4.50 12.42 -0.13
CA SER A 167 -4.45 13.05 -1.45
C SER A 167 -3.49 12.25 -2.36
N PRO A 168 -3.95 11.71 -3.49
CA PRO A 168 -3.10 10.88 -4.35
C PRO A 168 -1.86 11.62 -4.88
N GLN A 169 -1.99 12.90 -5.23
CA GLN A 169 -0.86 13.71 -5.66
C GLN A 169 0.21 13.86 -4.57
N GLU A 170 -0.20 14.16 -3.33
CA GLU A 170 0.72 14.34 -2.21
C GLU A 170 1.41 13.03 -1.85
N TYR A 171 0.67 11.92 -1.90
CA TYR A 171 1.21 10.61 -1.64
C TYR A 171 2.29 10.22 -2.64
N VAL A 172 2.02 10.34 -3.95
CA VAL A 172 2.98 9.96 -4.99
C VAL A 172 4.23 10.84 -4.93
N LEU A 173 4.06 12.16 -4.75
CA LEU A 173 5.17 13.09 -4.57
C LEU A 173 6.01 12.72 -3.34
N SER A 174 5.36 12.42 -2.22
CA SER A 174 6.04 11.99 -0.99
C SER A 174 6.80 10.68 -1.23
N TYR A 175 6.14 9.66 -1.80
CA TYR A 175 6.74 8.36 -2.08
C TYR A 175 8.01 8.51 -2.94
N LEU A 176 7.94 9.25 -4.04
CA LEU A 176 9.10 9.42 -4.91
C LEU A 176 10.25 10.13 -4.19
N ARG A 177 9.99 11.19 -3.41
CA ARG A 177 11.04 11.90 -2.64
C ARG A 177 11.80 11.00 -1.66
N HIS A 178 11.17 9.94 -1.14
CA HIS A 178 11.84 8.97 -0.27
C HIS A 178 12.64 7.90 -1.03
N MET A 179 12.60 7.93 -2.36
CA MET A 179 13.37 7.09 -3.28
C MET A 179 14.25 7.98 -4.16
N PRO A 180 15.30 8.62 -3.62
CA PRO A 180 16.07 9.65 -4.34
C PRO A 180 16.64 9.15 -5.67
N ASP A 181 17.14 7.91 -5.71
CA ASP A 181 17.65 7.28 -6.95
C ASP A 181 16.57 7.15 -8.04
N ILE A 182 15.31 7.01 -7.64
CA ILE A 182 14.15 6.89 -8.52
C ILE A 182 13.60 8.29 -8.87
N PHE A 183 13.52 9.20 -7.90
CA PHE A 183 12.96 10.55 -8.07
C PHE A 183 13.71 11.39 -9.09
N GLU A 184 15.04 11.34 -9.07
CA GLU A 184 15.85 12.09 -10.03
C GLU A 184 15.73 11.54 -11.45
N SER A 185 15.29 10.30 -11.60
CA SER A 185 15.17 9.59 -12.87
C SER A 185 13.77 9.68 -13.48
N ILE A 186 12.71 9.76 -12.66
CA ILE A 186 11.33 9.65 -13.13
C ILE A 186 10.68 11.02 -13.28
N ALA A 187 10.10 11.29 -14.45
CA ALA A 187 9.25 12.46 -14.66
C ALA A 187 7.83 12.17 -14.15
N LEU A 188 7.33 12.99 -13.21
CA LEU A 188 5.94 12.95 -12.75
C LEU A 188 5.10 13.99 -13.51
N LYS A 189 4.02 13.55 -14.17
CA LYS A 189 3.06 14.40 -14.88
C LYS A 189 1.67 14.28 -14.26
N TYR A 190 1.07 15.42 -13.95
CA TYR A 190 -0.31 15.51 -13.51
C TYR A 190 -0.77 16.97 -13.65
N ASN A 191 -2.08 17.18 -13.67
CA ASN A 191 -2.66 18.52 -13.59
C ASN A 191 -3.11 18.77 -12.14
N PRO A 192 -2.44 19.67 -11.39
CA PRO A 192 -2.76 19.90 -9.98
C PRO A 192 -4.21 20.28 -9.71
N LEU A 193 -4.85 20.98 -10.66
CA LEU A 193 -6.24 21.44 -10.54
C LEU A 193 -7.24 20.28 -10.53
N ASP A 194 -6.92 19.17 -11.21
CA ASP A 194 -7.82 18.02 -11.28
C ASP A 194 -7.85 17.29 -9.92
N PHE A 195 -6.83 17.44 -9.08
CA PHE A 195 -6.70 16.75 -7.80
C PHE A 195 -7.08 17.61 -6.59
N GLU A 196 -7.62 18.82 -6.81
CA GLU A 196 -8.18 19.63 -5.74
C GLU A 196 -9.37 18.89 -5.10
N ASN A 197 -9.28 18.63 -3.79
CA ASN A 197 -10.29 17.91 -3.00
C ASN A 197 -10.50 16.44 -3.37
N ILE A 198 -9.54 15.82 -4.07
CA ILE A 198 -9.57 14.39 -4.36
C ILE A 198 -8.87 13.62 -3.26
N THR A 199 -9.54 12.59 -2.75
CA THR A 199 -8.97 11.68 -1.74
C THR A 199 -9.13 10.21 -2.11
N LEU A 200 -8.12 9.43 -1.75
CA LEU A 200 -8.15 7.97 -1.74
C LEU A 200 -8.27 7.50 -0.30
N ASN A 201 -9.16 6.54 -0.03
CA ASN A 201 -9.24 5.88 1.27
C ASN A 201 -8.58 4.49 1.19
N ILE A 202 -7.27 4.45 1.42
CA ILE A 202 -6.42 3.27 1.22
C ILE A 202 -5.43 3.08 2.37
N ASP A 203 -4.91 1.86 2.54
CA ASP A 203 -3.82 1.58 3.48
C ASP A 203 -2.47 1.98 2.84
N ASN A 204 -1.82 2.97 3.45
CA ASN A 204 -0.60 3.58 2.93
C ASN A 204 0.59 2.62 2.83
N GLU A 205 0.74 1.70 3.80
CA GLU A 205 1.88 0.77 3.84
C GLU A 205 1.69 -0.33 2.78
N CYS A 206 0.45 -0.80 2.61
CA CYS A 206 0.12 -1.73 1.55
C CYS A 206 0.33 -1.10 0.18
N PHE A 207 -0.16 0.12 -0.04
CA PHE A 207 0.02 0.78 -1.33
C PHE A 207 1.50 1.05 -1.63
N LYS A 208 2.27 1.48 -0.64
CA LYS A 208 3.72 1.65 -0.71
C LYS A 208 4.41 0.34 -1.09
N THR A 209 4.04 -0.75 -0.43
CA THR A 209 4.58 -2.08 -0.72
C THR A 209 4.31 -2.47 -2.18
N SER A 210 3.12 -2.18 -2.71
CA SER A 210 2.79 -2.47 -4.11
C SER A 210 3.73 -1.75 -5.10
N LEU A 211 4.08 -0.49 -4.80
CA LEU A 211 5.01 0.33 -5.58
C LEU A 211 6.45 -0.19 -5.45
N ASP A 212 6.90 -0.44 -4.21
CA ASP A 212 8.24 -0.96 -3.91
C ASP A 212 8.50 -2.26 -4.68
N LEU A 213 7.51 -3.16 -4.70
CA LEU A 213 7.57 -4.44 -5.41
C LEU A 213 7.62 -4.27 -6.92
N LEU A 214 6.83 -3.35 -7.49
CA LEU A 214 6.88 -3.09 -8.92
C LEU A 214 8.26 -2.54 -9.31
N PHE A 215 8.73 -1.47 -8.67
CA PHE A 215 10.03 -0.89 -9.00
C PHE A 215 11.16 -1.90 -8.80
N TYR A 216 11.06 -2.72 -7.76
CA TYR A 216 12.00 -3.81 -7.57
C TYR A 216 12.00 -4.81 -8.73
N SER A 217 10.81 -5.16 -9.23
CA SER A 217 10.66 -6.10 -10.35
C SER A 217 11.21 -5.51 -11.65
N LEU A 218 11.10 -4.20 -11.85
CA LEU A 218 11.43 -3.55 -13.12
C LEU A 218 12.88 -2.99 -13.18
N LYS A 219 13.50 -2.64 -12.05
CA LYS A 219 14.80 -1.91 -12.00
C LYS A 219 15.96 -2.52 -12.81
N GLU A 220 15.93 -3.83 -13.06
CA GLU A 220 17.01 -4.54 -13.76
C GLU A 220 16.79 -4.61 -15.28
N ILE A 221 15.60 -4.25 -15.76
CA ILE A 221 15.17 -4.44 -17.15
C ILE A 221 14.73 -3.15 -17.83
N ILE A 222 14.29 -2.16 -17.06
CA ILE A 222 13.96 -0.84 -17.58
C ILE A 222 14.94 0.20 -17.07
N ASP A 223 15.27 1.12 -17.96
CA ASP A 223 15.97 2.34 -17.63
C ASP A 223 14.99 3.29 -16.94
N LEU A 224 15.16 3.48 -15.63
CA LEU A 224 14.26 4.32 -14.82
C LEU A 224 14.19 5.76 -15.36
N SER A 225 15.23 6.25 -16.04
CA SER A 225 15.25 7.60 -16.62
C SER A 225 14.27 7.80 -17.78
N LYS A 226 13.77 6.71 -18.35
CA LYS A 226 12.80 6.73 -19.47
C LYS A 226 11.36 6.46 -19.00
N ILE A 227 11.13 6.43 -17.69
CA ILE A 227 9.80 6.25 -17.13
C ILE A 227 9.12 7.61 -17.00
N ASN A 228 7.91 7.70 -17.52
CA ASN A 228 6.96 8.74 -17.17
C ASN A 228 5.97 8.16 -16.15
N LEU A 229 5.88 8.77 -14.98
CA LEU A 229 4.80 8.50 -14.04
C LEU A 229 3.72 9.56 -14.25
N GLU A 230 2.51 9.14 -14.51
CA GLU A 230 1.38 10.02 -14.78
C GLU A 230 0.30 9.76 -13.73
N LEU A 231 -0.23 10.84 -13.14
CA LEU A 231 -1.42 10.77 -12.31
C LEU A 231 -2.56 11.42 -13.08
N GLU A 232 -3.58 10.63 -13.39
CA GLU A 232 -4.72 11.01 -14.22
C GLU A 232 -6.03 10.82 -13.45
N LEU A 233 -6.93 11.80 -13.53
CA LEU A 233 -8.28 11.71 -12.98
C LEU A 233 -9.29 11.64 -14.13
N LYS A 234 -10.09 10.58 -14.14
CA LYS A 234 -11.24 10.39 -15.05
C LYS A 234 -12.44 9.97 -14.19
N ASP A 235 -13.01 8.79 -14.47
CA ASP A 235 -13.97 8.11 -13.59
C ASP A 235 -13.27 7.44 -12.39
N TYR A 236 -11.94 7.32 -12.45
CA TYR A 236 -11.07 6.75 -11.42
C TYR A 236 -9.81 7.61 -11.26
N CYS A 237 -9.12 7.43 -10.13
CA CYS A 237 -7.77 7.94 -9.92
C CYS A 237 -6.80 6.90 -10.46
N ILE A 238 -6.05 7.26 -11.51
CA ILE A 238 -5.14 6.38 -12.21
C ILE A 238 -3.72 6.85 -11.95
N LEU A 239 -2.92 6.01 -11.30
CA LEU A 239 -1.47 6.14 -11.32
C LEU A 239 -0.95 5.26 -12.46
N ARG A 240 -0.28 5.85 -13.44
CA ARG A 240 0.21 5.18 -14.64
C ARG A 240 1.73 5.31 -14.72
N LEU A 241 2.42 4.18 -14.85
CA LEU A 241 3.81 4.11 -15.24
C LEU A 241 3.87 3.80 -16.74
N ASP A 242 4.43 4.72 -17.52
CA ASP A 242 4.64 4.59 -18.95
C ASP A 242 6.14 4.61 -19.26
N TYR A 243 6.65 3.44 -19.64
CA TYR A 243 8.02 3.26 -20.09
C TYR A 243 8.02 3.01 -21.60
N ASN A 244 8.65 3.89 -22.36
CA ASN A 244 8.81 3.77 -23.79
C ASN A 244 10.29 3.72 -24.14
N SER A 245 10.72 2.64 -24.79
CA SER A 245 12.11 2.49 -25.19
C SER A 245 12.26 1.66 -26.46
N ASP A 246 13.04 2.20 -27.38
CA ASP A 246 13.46 1.55 -28.62
C ASP A 246 14.37 0.34 -28.36
N THR A 247 14.96 0.24 -27.15
CA THR A 247 15.98 -0.76 -26.80
C THR A 247 15.52 -1.82 -25.82
N PHE A 248 14.25 -1.81 -25.41
CA PHE A 248 13.75 -2.81 -24.47
C PHE A 248 13.60 -4.16 -25.18
N ASN A 249 14.51 -5.08 -24.92
CA ASN A 249 14.56 -6.39 -25.60
C ASN A 249 14.71 -7.53 -24.59
N ASP A 250 13.89 -7.51 -23.55
CA ASP A 250 13.80 -8.63 -22.61
C ASP A 250 12.67 -9.58 -23.03
N ASN A 251 12.96 -10.43 -24.01
CA ASN A 251 11.99 -11.41 -24.54
C ASN A 251 11.50 -12.39 -23.47
N GLU A 252 12.33 -12.69 -22.48
CA GLU A 252 11.96 -13.55 -21.35
C GLU A 252 10.92 -12.84 -20.48
N PHE A 253 11.16 -11.59 -20.08
CA PHE A 253 10.19 -10.80 -19.33
C PHE A 253 8.86 -10.63 -20.08
N ILE A 254 8.91 -10.35 -21.38
CA ILE A 254 7.69 -10.18 -22.19
C ILE A 254 6.89 -11.48 -22.23
N TYR A 255 7.56 -12.61 -22.45
CA TYR A 255 6.94 -13.92 -22.46
C TYR A 255 6.33 -14.27 -21.09
N GLU A 256 7.06 -14.04 -20.01
CA GLU A 256 6.58 -14.28 -18.65
C GLU A 256 5.39 -13.38 -18.29
N LEU A 257 5.39 -12.12 -18.74
CA LEU A 257 4.27 -11.22 -18.53
C LEU A 257 3.01 -11.70 -19.28
N GLN A 258 3.17 -12.19 -20.51
CA GLN A 258 2.08 -12.83 -21.24
C GLN A 258 1.55 -14.05 -20.49
N LEU A 259 2.43 -14.90 -19.94
CA LEU A 259 2.03 -16.03 -19.11
C LEU A 259 1.27 -15.61 -17.84
N ILE A 260 1.66 -14.50 -17.19
CA ILE A 260 0.90 -13.95 -16.05
C ILE A 260 -0.51 -13.56 -16.50
N ASN A 261 -0.62 -12.82 -17.60
CA ASN A 261 -1.92 -12.37 -18.11
C ASN A 261 -2.80 -13.55 -18.51
N ASP A 262 -2.22 -14.54 -19.18
CA ASP A 262 -2.83 -15.82 -19.55
C ASP A 262 -3.24 -16.65 -18.32
N PHE A 263 -2.45 -16.63 -17.25
CA PHE A 263 -2.78 -17.25 -15.97
C PHE A 263 -4.02 -16.63 -15.34
N TYR A 264 -4.13 -15.30 -15.37
CA TYR A 264 -5.30 -14.60 -14.86
C TYR A 264 -6.55 -14.75 -15.75
N GLN A 265 -6.37 -14.95 -17.07
CA GLN A 265 -7.51 -15.14 -17.98
C GLN A 265 -7.98 -16.60 -18.08
N GLY A 266 -7.07 -17.58 -17.99
CA GLY A 266 -7.34 -18.97 -18.33
C GLY A 266 -6.79 -20.03 -17.36
N GLY A 267 -6.16 -19.61 -16.26
CA GLY A 267 -5.64 -20.53 -15.23
C GLY A 267 -4.47 -21.41 -15.70
N ILE A 268 -3.65 -20.89 -16.61
CA ILE A 268 -2.50 -21.58 -17.20
C ILE A 268 -1.39 -21.83 -16.16
N ASP A 269 -0.66 -22.93 -16.31
CA ASP A 269 0.40 -23.32 -15.38
C ASP A 269 1.60 -22.34 -15.40
N LEU A 270 2.05 -21.91 -14.22
CA LEU A 270 3.13 -20.94 -14.01
C LEU A 270 4.52 -21.58 -13.79
N LYS A 271 4.71 -22.84 -14.18
CA LYS A 271 5.96 -23.61 -14.00
C LYS A 271 7.25 -22.86 -14.36
N HIS A 272 7.19 -21.94 -15.32
CA HIS A 272 8.36 -21.26 -15.87
C HIS A 272 8.57 -19.81 -15.40
N LEU A 273 7.75 -19.28 -14.49
CA LEU A 273 7.88 -17.87 -14.06
C LEU A 273 9.09 -17.62 -13.16
N SER A 274 9.86 -16.58 -13.43
CA SER A 274 10.93 -16.06 -12.59
C SER A 274 10.43 -15.55 -11.23
N SER A 275 11.33 -15.35 -10.27
CA SER A 275 10.99 -14.73 -8.98
C SER A 275 10.40 -13.32 -9.14
N ARG A 276 10.79 -12.61 -10.21
CA ARG A 276 10.30 -11.26 -10.54
C ARG A 276 8.79 -11.25 -10.74
N MET A 277 8.28 -12.25 -11.42
CA MET A 277 6.87 -12.41 -11.75
C MET A 277 5.99 -12.63 -10.52
N PHE A 278 6.54 -13.22 -9.45
CA PHE A 278 5.83 -13.33 -8.17
C PHE A 278 5.58 -11.98 -7.52
N TYR A 279 6.51 -11.04 -7.65
CA TYR A 279 6.29 -9.69 -7.15
C TYR A 279 5.16 -9.00 -7.91
N LEU A 280 5.04 -9.20 -9.23
CA LEU A 280 3.91 -8.67 -10.02
C LEU A 280 2.57 -9.28 -9.60
N ILE A 281 2.54 -10.61 -9.40
CA ILE A 281 1.36 -11.30 -8.88
C ILE A 281 0.96 -10.74 -7.52
N TYR A 282 1.92 -10.53 -6.64
CA TYR A 282 1.67 -10.02 -5.31
C TYR A 282 1.26 -8.54 -5.30
N THR A 283 1.89 -7.69 -6.13
CA THR A 283 1.47 -6.31 -6.38
C THR A 283 0.00 -6.27 -6.77
N ARG A 284 -0.42 -7.10 -7.74
CA ARG A 284 -1.82 -7.19 -8.15
C ARG A 284 -2.76 -7.53 -6.98
N LEU A 285 -2.43 -8.57 -6.21
CA LEU A 285 -3.24 -9.00 -5.07
C LEU A 285 -3.36 -7.89 -4.00
N ILE A 286 -2.29 -7.14 -3.75
CA ILE A 286 -2.34 -5.98 -2.84
C ILE A 286 -3.30 -4.91 -3.37
N VAL A 287 -3.19 -4.55 -4.65
CA VAL A 287 -4.03 -3.50 -5.26
C VAL A 287 -5.50 -3.89 -5.28
N GLU A 288 -5.81 -5.13 -5.65
CA GLU A 288 -7.16 -5.67 -5.55
C GLU A 288 -7.67 -5.65 -4.11
N LYS A 289 -6.79 -5.87 -3.13
CA LYS A 289 -7.17 -5.81 -1.73
C LYS A 289 -7.47 -4.40 -1.25
N LEU A 290 -6.72 -3.43 -1.76
CA LEU A 290 -7.00 -2.02 -1.62
C LEU A 290 -8.20 -1.58 -2.47
N GLY A 291 -8.93 -2.53 -3.10
CA GLY A 291 -10.12 -2.35 -3.92
C GLY A 291 -9.90 -1.53 -5.19
N GLY A 292 -8.65 -1.50 -5.68
CA GLY A 292 -8.31 -0.99 -6.99
C GLY A 292 -8.16 -2.10 -8.03
N GLU A 293 -7.85 -1.71 -9.24
CA GLU A 293 -7.44 -2.58 -10.33
C GLU A 293 -5.96 -2.36 -10.64
N PHE A 294 -5.25 -3.43 -10.97
CA PHE A 294 -3.86 -3.36 -11.41
C PHE A 294 -3.73 -3.97 -12.80
N THR A 295 -3.20 -3.18 -13.74
CA THR A 295 -2.96 -3.62 -15.12
C THR A 295 -1.49 -3.49 -15.46
N ILE A 296 -0.99 -4.43 -16.27
CA ILE A 296 0.36 -4.38 -16.82
C ILE A 296 0.33 -4.93 -18.24
N THR A 297 0.69 -4.09 -19.20
CA THR A 297 0.63 -4.41 -20.63
C THR A 297 1.90 -4.00 -21.34
N ILE A 298 2.26 -4.77 -22.37
CA ILE A 298 3.37 -4.45 -23.25
C ILE A 298 2.82 -4.36 -24.67
N ASP A 299 3.04 -3.21 -25.30
CA ASP A 299 2.75 -2.98 -26.71
C ASP A 299 4.06 -3.06 -27.54
N LYS A 300 3.96 -3.62 -28.75
CA LYS A 300 5.07 -3.82 -29.70
C LYS A 300 4.88 -3.08 -31.03
N LEU A 301 3.94 -2.14 -31.14
CA LEU A 301 3.55 -1.54 -32.43
C LEU A 301 4.66 -0.78 -33.17
N SER A 302 5.63 -0.15 -32.48
CA SER A 302 6.75 0.57 -33.10
C SER A 302 7.98 0.70 -32.21
N ASN A 303 7.76 0.93 -30.92
CA ASN A 303 8.72 0.75 -29.83
C ASN A 303 8.10 -0.16 -28.78
N TYR A 304 8.93 -0.73 -27.92
CA TYR A 304 8.43 -1.43 -26.75
C TYR A 304 7.92 -0.40 -25.75
N ARG A 305 6.61 -0.44 -25.50
CA ARG A 305 5.95 0.38 -24.49
C ARG A 305 5.41 -0.51 -23.39
N LEU A 306 5.95 -0.38 -22.18
CA LEU A 306 5.43 -1.01 -20.98
C LEU A 306 4.53 0.00 -20.27
N LEU A 307 3.27 -0.38 -20.10
CA LEU A 307 2.26 0.41 -19.41
C LEU A 307 1.82 -0.35 -18.15
N VAL A 308 1.95 0.28 -16.99
CA VAL A 308 1.48 -0.27 -15.71
C VAL A 308 0.52 0.73 -15.08
N GLU A 309 -0.65 0.28 -14.63
CA GLU A 309 -1.66 1.17 -14.05
C GLU A 309 -2.17 0.63 -12.72
N TRP A 310 -2.27 1.52 -11.74
CA TRP A 310 -3.05 1.35 -10.53
C TRP A 310 -4.27 2.24 -10.63
N ILE A 311 -5.45 1.63 -10.60
CA ILE A 311 -6.71 2.29 -10.85
C ILE A 311 -7.53 2.19 -9.56
N PHE A 312 -7.77 3.33 -8.90
CA PHE A 312 -8.50 3.36 -7.64
C PHE A 312 -9.78 4.20 -7.75
N PRO A 313 -10.86 3.80 -7.06
CA PRO A 313 -11.97 4.71 -6.82
C PRO A 313 -11.49 5.87 -5.93
N PHE A 314 -11.99 7.07 -6.19
CA PHE A 314 -11.67 8.27 -5.41
C PHE A 314 -12.94 8.92 -4.85
N ILE A 315 -12.74 9.79 -3.88
CA ILE A 315 -13.80 10.60 -3.27
C ILE A 315 -13.52 12.06 -3.61
N GLU A 316 -14.50 12.74 -4.18
CA GLU A 316 -14.51 14.20 -4.26
C GLU A 316 -15.04 14.76 -2.94
N GLU A 317 -14.17 15.41 -2.17
CA GLU A 317 -14.63 16.23 -1.06
C GLU A 317 -15.31 17.47 -1.68
N LYS A 318 -16.65 17.47 -1.69
CA LYS A 318 -17.39 18.68 -2.07
C LYS A 318 -16.94 19.81 -1.14
N ASN A 319 -16.43 20.89 -1.72
CA ASN A 319 -16.27 22.16 -1.03
C ASN A 319 -17.60 22.50 -0.36
N ILE A 320 -17.67 22.32 0.96
CA ILE A 320 -18.71 22.92 1.78
C ILE A 320 -18.31 24.39 1.89
N SER A 321 -18.52 25.14 0.81
CA SER A 321 -18.62 26.59 0.89
C SER A 321 -20.00 26.91 1.47
N ASP A 322 -19.98 27.45 2.69
CA ASP A 322 -21.05 28.24 3.29
C ASP A 322 -22.47 27.64 3.27
N SER A 323 -22.68 26.49 3.93
CA SER A 323 -23.92 26.22 4.71
C SER A 323 -23.94 24.80 5.29
N LYS A 324 -23.39 24.64 6.49
CA LYS A 324 -23.93 23.86 7.62
C LYS A 324 -22.84 23.66 8.66
N LEU A 325 -22.73 24.68 9.51
CA LEU A 325 -22.15 24.62 10.85
C LEU A 325 -23.12 23.96 11.86
N GLU A 326 -24.14 23.23 11.41
CA GLU A 326 -25.17 22.64 12.28
C GLU A 326 -25.59 21.25 11.75
N ALA A 327 -25.53 20.25 12.64
CA ALA A 327 -25.71 18.79 12.43
C ALA A 327 -24.48 18.09 11.80
N ASP A 328 -23.46 17.72 12.58
CA ASP A 328 -23.45 16.48 13.35
C ASP A 328 -22.78 16.61 14.75
N GLN A 329 -23.27 17.56 15.55
CA GLN A 329 -23.17 17.46 17.01
C GLN A 329 -24.37 16.67 17.57
N SER A 330 -24.40 15.35 17.40
CA SER A 330 -25.39 14.54 18.13
C SER A 330 -25.02 13.07 18.35
N VAL A 331 -23.87 12.80 18.95
CA VAL A 331 -23.61 11.73 19.94
C VAL A 331 -22.34 12.22 20.68
N ASP A 332 -22.35 12.80 21.89
CA ASP A 332 -22.81 12.24 23.14
C ASP A 332 -23.08 13.41 24.12
N LYS A 333 -24.35 13.62 24.48
CA LYS A 333 -24.77 14.68 25.42
C LYS A 333 -24.62 14.17 26.84
N ASN A 334 -23.40 14.07 27.37
CA ASN A 334 -23.17 13.96 28.81
C ASN A 334 -21.70 14.18 29.23
N GLU A 335 -20.98 15.17 28.69
CA GLU A 335 -19.72 15.61 29.33
C GLU A 335 -19.30 17.06 29.03
N LYS A 336 -20.27 17.96 28.77
CA LYS A 336 -20.05 19.42 28.79
C LYS A 336 -20.56 20.01 30.10
N LYS A 337 -19.86 19.72 31.20
CA LYS A 337 -19.79 20.62 32.35
C LYS A 337 -18.34 21.07 32.49
N THR A 338 -18.10 22.27 31.98
CA THR A 338 -17.19 23.25 32.57
C THR A 338 -15.78 22.76 32.89
N LEU A 339 -14.86 22.95 31.94
CA LEU A 339 -13.49 23.40 32.23
C LEU A 339 -13.01 24.18 30.99
N ALA A 340 -13.64 25.33 30.78
CA ALA A 340 -12.92 26.47 30.23
C ALA A 340 -11.83 26.82 31.26
N ILE A 341 -10.68 26.17 31.14
CA ILE A 341 -9.43 26.75 31.60
C ILE A 341 -8.67 27.08 30.33
N GLU A 342 -8.77 28.33 29.93
CA GLU A 342 -7.72 29.00 29.18
C GLU A 342 -6.42 28.91 29.99
N ASN A 343 -5.74 27.77 29.96
CA ASN A 343 -4.32 27.75 30.27
C ASN A 343 -3.63 28.18 28.99
N LYS A 344 -3.61 29.49 28.75
CA LYS A 344 -2.55 30.12 27.93
C LYS A 344 -1.24 29.80 28.63
N ILE A 345 -0.68 28.62 28.38
CA ILE A 345 0.72 28.35 28.67
C ILE A 345 1.48 29.26 27.71
N LYS A 346 1.79 30.47 28.18
CA LYS A 346 2.70 31.37 27.48
C LYS A 346 4.09 30.78 27.64
N TYR A 347 4.52 30.02 26.65
CA TYR A 347 5.91 29.62 26.54
C TYR A 347 6.82 30.85 26.65
N PRO A 348 7.97 30.76 27.34
CA PRO A 348 8.95 31.83 27.37
C PRO A 348 9.27 32.36 25.96
N LEU A 349 9.50 33.66 25.82
CA LEU A 349 9.75 34.29 24.52
C LEU A 349 10.94 33.64 23.80
N GLU A 350 11.98 33.27 24.54
CA GLU A 350 13.16 32.58 24.02
C GLU A 350 12.81 31.21 23.45
N LEU A 351 12.00 30.42 24.17
CA LEU A 351 11.51 29.13 23.72
C LEU A 351 10.67 29.25 22.44
N ARG A 352 9.76 30.24 22.37
CA ARG A 352 8.96 30.51 21.17
C ARG A 352 9.82 30.88 19.97
N ARG A 353 10.87 31.68 20.17
CA ARG A 353 11.81 32.08 19.11
C ARG A 353 12.64 30.91 18.60
N GLU A 354 13.13 30.06 19.49
CA GLU A 354 13.88 28.85 19.09
C GLU A 354 12.98 27.86 18.35
N ILE A 355 11.73 27.66 18.80
CA ILE A 355 10.75 26.84 18.09
C ILE A 355 10.48 27.43 16.70
N ALA A 356 10.20 28.73 16.59
CA ALA A 356 9.94 29.39 15.31
C ALA A 356 11.13 29.28 14.35
N HIS A 357 12.36 29.43 14.86
CA HIS A 357 13.59 29.31 14.07
C HIS A 357 13.80 27.89 13.52
N HIS A 358 13.57 26.86 14.34
CA HIS A 358 13.68 25.48 13.86
C HIS A 358 12.52 25.07 12.97
N PHE A 359 11.32 25.61 13.24
CA PHE A 359 10.12 25.32 12.46
C PHE A 359 10.12 25.99 11.09
N SER A 360 10.73 27.17 10.93
CA SER A 360 10.77 27.87 9.64
C SER A 360 11.48 27.08 8.53
N VAL A 361 12.31 26.10 8.88
CA VAL A 361 12.97 25.19 7.93
C VAL A 361 12.00 24.18 7.32
N ILE A 362 10.94 23.83 8.05
CA ILE A 362 9.98 22.78 7.69
C ILE A 362 8.55 23.31 7.47
N ASP A 363 8.33 24.61 7.65
CA ASP A 363 7.00 25.22 7.53
C ASP A 363 6.47 25.10 6.10
N GLY A 364 5.35 24.39 5.93
CA GLY A 364 4.77 24.07 4.61
C GLY A 364 5.45 22.91 3.87
N VAL A 365 6.39 22.21 4.50
CA VAL A 365 7.11 21.06 3.93
C VAL A 365 6.72 19.78 4.68
N PHE A 366 6.28 18.74 3.97
CA PHE A 366 5.87 17.44 4.55
C PHE A 366 6.87 16.33 4.24
N VAL A 367 8.16 16.62 4.43
CA VAL A 367 9.25 15.63 4.33
C VAL A 367 9.42 14.96 5.69
N LEU A 368 9.22 13.65 5.77
CA LEU A 368 9.14 12.94 7.06
C LEU A 368 10.46 12.98 7.85
N ASP A 369 11.60 12.93 7.15
CA ASP A 369 12.91 13.05 7.78
C ASP A 369 13.16 14.45 8.35
N ASP A 370 12.67 15.49 7.69
CA ASP A 370 12.75 16.86 8.18
C ASP A 370 11.84 17.06 9.41
N TRP A 371 10.64 16.47 9.40
CA TRP A 371 9.76 16.44 10.57
C TRP A 371 10.36 15.64 11.73
N LYS A 372 11.04 14.52 11.44
CA LYS A 372 11.76 13.73 12.45
C LYS A 372 12.97 14.49 13.00
N ALA A 373 13.73 15.17 12.14
CA ALA A 373 14.84 16.03 12.54
C ALA A 373 14.36 17.22 13.38
N PHE A 374 13.24 17.82 13.00
CA PHE A 374 12.57 18.85 13.79
C PHE A 374 12.09 18.32 15.14
N ALA A 375 11.46 17.14 15.20
CA ALA A 375 11.06 16.50 16.45
C ALA A 375 12.26 16.23 17.36
N ASN A 376 13.37 15.71 16.83
CA ASN A 376 14.62 15.52 17.58
C ASN A 376 15.14 16.86 18.16
N ARG A 377 15.11 17.93 17.36
CA ARG A 377 15.55 19.27 17.81
C ARG A 377 14.62 19.83 18.88
N LEU A 378 13.31 19.66 18.72
CA LEU A 378 12.31 20.08 19.69
C LEU A 378 12.50 19.31 21.01
N ASP A 379 12.77 18.01 20.96
CA ASP A 379 12.99 17.16 22.14
C ASP A 379 14.23 17.60 22.93
N ILE A 380 15.35 17.89 22.24
CA ILE A 380 16.57 18.45 22.85
C ILE A 380 16.29 19.80 23.54
N LEU A 381 15.44 20.63 22.92
CA LEU A 381 15.09 21.95 23.40
C LEU A 381 14.13 21.89 24.60
N ILE A 382 13.17 20.96 24.60
CA ILE A 382 12.22 20.69 25.70
C ILE A 382 12.96 20.28 26.98
N VAL A 383 14.04 19.50 26.88
CA VAL A 383 14.83 19.03 28.04
C VAL A 383 15.41 20.19 28.89
N LYS A 384 15.56 21.38 28.31
CA LYS A 384 16.08 22.56 29.01
C LYS A 384 15.06 23.27 29.90
N TYR A 385 13.78 22.91 29.82
CA TYR A 385 12.68 23.59 30.50
C TYR A 385 11.96 22.67 31.50
N ASN A 386 11.19 23.28 32.41
CA ASN A 386 10.44 22.54 33.42
C ASN A 386 9.39 21.62 32.77
N PRO A 387 9.37 20.30 33.04
CA PRO A 387 8.45 19.34 32.42
C PRO A 387 6.97 19.72 32.49
N ALA A 388 6.55 20.46 33.52
CA ALA A 388 5.18 20.94 33.67
C ALA A 388 4.80 22.02 32.64
N GLU A 389 5.77 22.83 32.19
CA GLU A 389 5.59 23.96 31.26
C GLU A 389 5.64 23.51 29.80
N VAL A 390 6.31 22.40 29.51
CA VAL A 390 6.54 21.89 28.14
C VAL A 390 5.79 20.58 27.84
N LYS A 391 4.83 20.19 28.69
CA LYS A 391 4.05 18.95 28.54
C LYS A 391 3.36 18.86 27.18
N GLU A 392 2.79 19.95 26.70
CA GLU A 392 2.12 20.00 25.38
C GLU A 392 3.13 19.91 24.23
N LEU A 393 4.30 20.54 24.33
CA LEU A 393 5.38 20.39 23.33
C LEU A 393 5.89 18.94 23.27
N LYS A 394 6.02 18.27 24.42
CA LYS A 394 6.39 16.86 24.46
C LYS A 394 5.36 15.97 23.77
N GLN A 395 4.07 16.25 23.98
CA GLN A 395 3.00 15.57 23.25
C GLN A 395 3.08 15.83 21.74
N ILE A 396 3.45 17.05 21.33
CA ILE A 396 3.67 17.38 19.91
C ILE A 396 4.81 16.54 19.34
N VAL A 397 5.95 16.41 20.03
CA VAL A 397 7.07 15.54 19.61
C VAL A 397 6.63 14.10 19.41
N GLU A 398 5.94 13.52 20.39
CA GLU A 398 5.44 12.15 20.32
C GLU A 398 4.48 11.97 19.15
N ASN A 399 3.58 12.93 18.92
CA ASN A 399 2.64 12.91 17.81
C ASN A 399 3.36 13.04 16.45
N ILE A 400 4.45 13.80 16.36
CA ILE A 400 5.28 13.86 15.14
C ILE A 400 5.91 12.49 14.88
N TYR A 401 6.50 11.83 15.89
CA TYR A 401 7.08 10.49 15.69
C TYR A 401 6.03 9.45 15.28
N ILE A 402 4.83 9.51 15.86
CA ILE A 402 3.71 8.63 15.48
C ILE A 402 3.29 8.91 14.03
N ALA A 403 3.15 10.18 13.67
CA ALA A 403 2.75 10.59 12.32
C ALA A 403 3.81 10.23 11.27
N VAL A 404 5.10 10.44 11.58
CA VAL A 404 6.22 10.04 10.73
C VAL A 404 6.28 8.53 10.56
N LYS A 405 6.16 7.77 11.65
CA LYS A 405 6.20 6.30 11.61
C LYS A 405 5.00 5.72 10.87
N GLY A 406 3.86 6.39 10.90
CA GLY A 406 2.62 5.96 10.24
C GLY A 406 2.34 6.65 8.90
N PHE A 407 3.30 7.41 8.34
CA PHE A 407 3.10 8.19 7.11
C PHE A 407 1.80 9.02 7.12
N ASP A 408 1.49 9.67 8.25
CA ASP A 408 0.25 10.40 8.51
C ASP A 408 0.41 11.91 8.23
N ILE A 409 0.29 12.29 6.96
CA ILE A 409 0.49 13.69 6.53
C ILE A 409 -0.59 14.61 7.10
N THR A 410 -1.84 14.13 7.21
CA THR A 410 -2.95 14.90 7.82
C THR A 410 -2.67 15.19 9.29
N ALA A 411 -2.14 14.24 10.04
CA ALA A 411 -1.69 14.49 11.41
C ALA A 411 -0.56 15.53 11.44
N LEU A 412 0.41 15.47 10.52
CA LEU A 412 1.47 16.48 10.41
C LEU A 412 0.90 17.88 10.07
N GLN A 413 -0.11 17.99 9.23
CA GLN A 413 -0.79 19.27 8.94
C GLN A 413 -1.47 19.86 10.18
N LEU A 414 -2.17 19.02 10.96
CA LEU A 414 -2.77 19.44 12.23
C LEU A 414 -1.72 19.88 13.25
N ILE A 415 -0.60 19.15 13.33
CA ILE A 415 0.54 19.50 14.18
C ILE A 415 1.19 20.81 13.73
N MET A 416 1.37 21.01 12.42
CA MET A 416 1.91 22.23 11.81
C MET A 416 1.07 23.45 12.22
N ASN A 417 -0.25 23.34 12.19
CA ASN A 417 -1.14 24.43 12.61
C ASN A 417 -1.01 24.75 14.10
N LYS A 418 -0.83 23.75 14.96
CA LYS A 418 -0.56 23.96 16.40
C LYS A 418 0.78 24.66 16.62
N ILE A 419 1.84 24.24 15.92
CA ILE A 419 3.16 24.87 16.04
C ILE A 419 3.13 26.32 15.52
N ARG A 420 2.41 26.59 14.43
CA ARG A 420 2.17 27.95 13.91
C ARG A 420 1.49 28.85 14.94
N GLN A 421 0.53 28.32 15.71
CA GLN A 421 -0.12 29.08 16.78
C GLN A 421 0.86 29.40 17.92
N ILE A 422 1.69 28.43 18.32
CA ILE A 422 2.72 28.61 19.36
C ILE A 422 3.76 29.66 18.93
N SER A 423 4.14 29.66 17.66
CA SER A 423 5.14 30.59 17.10
C SER A 423 4.59 31.97 16.76
N LYS A 424 3.27 32.15 16.60
CA LYS A 424 2.59 33.44 16.31
C LYS A 424 1.96 34.14 17.52
N MET A 425 1.89 33.52 18.69
CA MET A 425 1.45 34.22 19.89
C MET A 425 2.47 35.32 20.21
N GLU A 426 2.12 36.59 20.02
CA GLU A 426 2.82 37.76 20.60
C GLU A 426 2.31 38.00 22.03
#